data_AF-A0A504HCI7-F1
#
_entry.id   AF-A0A504HCI7-F1
#
_cell.length_a   1.000
_cell.length_b   1.000
_cell.length_c   1.000
_cell.angle_alpha   90.00
_cell.angle_beta   90.00
_cell.angle_gamma   90.00
#
_symmetry.space_group_name_H-M   'P 1'
#
loop_
_entity.id
_entity.type
_entity.pdbx_description
1 polymer ?
#
loop_
_entity_poly.entity_id
_entity_poly.type
_entity_poly.pdbx_seq_one_letter_code
_entity_poly.pdbx_strand_id
1 'polypeptide(L)'
;FGSNILELSGGNQQKALVARALVADTPIVLLDDPTRGVDIATKQDFYRLCNDIARGGRTLIWHTTEDAELLACDRVLVFSGGCIVKELAGEAITESAVVGASFAQQTDKAASARRSGAVGAGLARRLVNAAPFIGLAAVLAVMMSANPAVASIFGLDLLLMPALSLVLVTAAQMFIVGGSEIDLGVGAFAGLVSVLSATLLYDQPWLGALALAAAIAAYAGLGGLIQARKIPAIVVTLGASFIWVGIGYALQPTPGGTSPEWLSTMFNWSLGFVPTSIILIAAVAVVMFVIDRLPLGVVLRGFGNNPTAMIRSGWSPTRYALVRYLVAGLFAAAAGLSLTAINTASDINSGNSFT
;
A
#
# COMPACT_ATOMS: atom_id res chain seq x y z
N PHE A 1 6.19 23.89 -40.22
CA PHE A 1 6.21 23.58 -38.77
C PHE A 1 4.90 24.09 -38.17
N GLY A 2 3.92 23.21 -37.93
CA GLY A 2 2.55 23.61 -37.55
C GLY A 2 1.90 22.72 -36.49
N SER A 3 2.67 21.86 -35.82
CA SER A 3 2.17 21.03 -34.72
C SER A 3 2.05 21.88 -33.47
N ASN A 4 0.90 21.79 -32.80
CA ASN A 4 0.68 22.47 -31.53
C ASN A 4 1.58 21.81 -30.46
N ILE A 5 2.12 22.58 -29.51
CA ILE A 5 2.96 22.03 -28.43
C ILE A 5 2.24 20.91 -27.67
N LEU A 6 0.91 21.00 -27.54
CA LEU A 6 0.07 20.00 -26.88
C LEU A 6 -0.02 18.66 -27.64
N GLU A 7 0.36 18.62 -28.91
CA GLU A 7 0.34 17.41 -29.76
C GLU A 7 1.65 16.61 -29.64
N LEU A 8 2.68 17.17 -29.02
CA LEU A 8 3.94 16.46 -28.77
C LEU A 8 3.81 15.50 -27.59
N SER A 9 4.58 14.41 -27.58
CA SER A 9 4.72 13.56 -26.38
C SER A 9 5.31 14.36 -25.22
N GLY A 10 5.02 14.00 -23.97
CA GLY A 10 5.50 14.73 -22.79
C GLY A 10 7.02 15.00 -22.80
N GLY A 11 7.82 14.03 -23.22
CA GLY A 11 9.28 14.22 -23.38
C GLY A 11 9.66 15.21 -24.48
N ASN A 12 8.93 15.26 -25.60
CA ASN A 12 9.18 16.25 -26.67
C ASN A 12 8.68 17.65 -26.30
N GLN A 13 7.58 17.75 -25.53
CA GLN A 13 7.12 19.01 -24.95
C GLN A 13 8.19 19.60 -24.03
N GLN A 14 8.74 18.78 -23.15
CA GLN A 14 9.78 19.15 -22.22
C GLN A 14 11.07 19.59 -22.94
N LYS A 15 11.52 18.85 -23.96
CA LYS A 15 12.66 19.24 -24.81
C LYS A 15 12.44 20.61 -25.46
N ALA A 16 11.24 20.88 -25.99
CA ALA A 16 10.92 22.16 -26.62
C ALA A 16 10.90 23.33 -25.62
N LEU A 17 10.34 23.11 -24.42
CA LEU A 17 10.31 24.13 -23.36
C LEU A 17 11.71 24.46 -22.83
N VAL A 18 12.52 23.42 -22.62
CA VAL A 18 13.92 23.55 -22.21
C VAL A 18 14.72 24.28 -23.29
N ALA A 19 14.62 23.87 -24.56
CA ALA A 19 15.30 24.55 -25.66
C ALA A 19 14.94 26.04 -25.74
N ARG A 20 13.66 26.39 -25.53
CA ARG A 20 13.20 27.79 -25.47
C ARG A 20 13.85 28.56 -24.32
N ALA A 21 13.95 27.97 -23.13
CA ALA A 21 14.60 28.60 -21.98
C ALA A 21 16.11 28.80 -22.20
N LEU A 22 16.77 27.84 -22.85
CA LEU A 22 18.20 27.90 -23.13
C LEU A 22 18.56 28.86 -24.27
N VAL A 23 17.68 29.05 -25.26
CA VAL A 23 17.88 30.00 -26.37
C VAL A 23 17.56 31.45 -25.95
N ALA A 24 16.77 31.65 -24.90
CA ALA A 24 16.49 32.99 -24.39
C ALA A 24 17.78 33.67 -23.92
N ASP A 25 17.98 34.94 -24.30
CA ASP A 25 19.12 35.75 -23.86
C ASP A 25 18.88 36.26 -22.42
N THR A 26 19.03 35.36 -21.45
CA THR A 26 18.83 35.66 -20.03
C THR A 26 20.09 35.38 -19.20
N PRO A 27 20.45 36.26 -18.26
CA PRO A 27 21.63 36.05 -17.43
C PRO A 27 21.46 34.89 -16.43
N ILE A 28 20.21 34.58 -16.06
CA ILE A 28 19.86 33.52 -15.11
C ILE A 28 18.76 32.63 -15.71
N VAL A 29 18.91 31.32 -15.56
CA VAL A 29 17.91 30.31 -15.93
C VAL A 29 17.58 29.47 -14.71
N LEU A 30 16.29 29.34 -14.40
CA LEU A 30 15.79 28.46 -13.36
C LEU A 30 15.26 27.18 -14.01
N LEU A 31 15.75 26.03 -13.55
CA LEU A 31 15.35 24.71 -14.01
C LEU A 31 14.71 23.96 -12.85
N ASP A 32 13.53 23.39 -13.07
CA ASP A 32 12.78 22.60 -12.09
C ASP A 32 12.52 21.20 -12.65
N ASP A 33 13.21 20.20 -12.12
CA ASP A 33 13.22 18.79 -12.57
C ASP A 33 13.26 18.65 -14.13
N PRO A 34 14.21 19.32 -14.82
CA PRO A 34 14.19 19.50 -16.27
C PRO A 34 14.40 18.21 -17.06
N THR A 35 14.91 17.12 -16.45
CA THR A 35 15.11 15.84 -17.16
C THR A 35 14.23 14.69 -16.68
N ARG A 36 13.20 14.99 -15.87
CA ARG A 36 12.23 13.98 -15.45
C ARG A 36 11.57 13.31 -16.66
N GLY A 37 11.64 11.98 -16.76
CA GLY A 37 11.06 11.23 -17.87
C GLY A 37 11.86 11.26 -19.18
N VAL A 38 13.10 11.76 -19.16
CA VAL A 38 14.05 11.73 -20.28
C VAL A 38 14.95 10.48 -20.18
N ASP A 39 15.37 9.91 -21.31
CA ASP A 39 16.28 8.77 -21.33
C ASP A 39 17.72 9.15 -20.94
N ILE A 40 18.50 8.16 -20.47
CA ILE A 40 19.85 8.36 -19.92
C ILE A 40 20.81 9.00 -20.93
N ALA A 41 20.72 8.65 -22.22
CA ALA A 41 21.61 9.19 -23.24
C ALA A 41 21.32 10.68 -23.46
N THR A 42 20.05 11.04 -23.61
CA THR A 42 19.63 12.43 -23.76
C THR A 42 19.97 13.28 -22.51
N LYS A 43 19.93 12.71 -21.31
CA LYS A 43 20.36 13.40 -20.08
C LYS A 43 21.81 13.85 -20.12
N GLN A 44 22.72 12.99 -20.60
CA GLN A 44 24.13 13.35 -20.71
C GLN A 44 24.36 14.51 -21.68
N ASP A 45 23.64 14.55 -22.80
CA ASP A 45 23.71 15.65 -23.76
C ASP A 45 23.15 16.94 -23.16
N PHE A 46 22.09 16.84 -22.36
CA PHE A 46 21.55 17.97 -21.62
C PHE A 46 22.56 18.54 -20.62
N TYR A 47 23.27 17.69 -19.87
CA TYR A 47 24.29 18.13 -18.91
C TYR A 47 25.44 18.87 -19.59
N ARG A 48 25.90 18.36 -20.75
CA ARG A 48 26.93 19.02 -21.56
C ARG A 48 26.47 20.41 -22.01
N LEU A 49 25.25 20.50 -22.53
CA LEU A 49 24.67 21.76 -22.98
C LEU A 49 24.56 22.78 -21.83
N CYS A 50 24.08 22.37 -20.67
CA CYS A 50 24.02 23.22 -19.47
C CYS A 50 25.42 23.72 -19.06
N ASN A 51 26.43 22.86 -19.09
CA ASN A 51 27.80 23.23 -18.78
C ASN A 51 28.40 24.22 -19.79
N ASP A 52 28.12 24.06 -21.08
CA ASP A 52 28.58 24.99 -22.10
C ASP A 52 27.92 26.36 -21.95
N ILE A 53 26.63 26.39 -21.60
CA ILE A 53 25.89 27.62 -21.32
C ILE A 53 26.42 28.30 -20.05
N ALA A 54 26.72 27.53 -19.00
CA ALA A 54 27.32 28.04 -17.77
C ALA A 54 28.70 28.68 -18.04
N ARG A 55 29.54 28.00 -18.83
CA ARG A 55 30.86 28.51 -19.27
C ARG A 55 30.75 29.76 -20.14
N GLY A 56 29.63 29.90 -20.86
CA GLY A 56 29.28 31.12 -21.59
C GLY A 56 28.94 32.32 -20.71
N GLY A 57 28.99 32.19 -19.37
CA GLY A 57 28.79 33.28 -18.41
C GLY A 57 27.36 33.41 -17.88
N ARG A 58 26.47 32.45 -18.18
CA ARG A 58 25.09 32.42 -17.68
C ARG A 58 25.01 31.62 -16.39
N THR A 59 24.14 32.02 -15.47
CA THR A 59 23.90 31.29 -14.23
C THR A 59 22.72 30.35 -14.39
N LEU A 60 22.91 29.06 -14.13
CA LEU A 60 21.83 28.07 -14.05
C LEU A 60 21.57 27.72 -12.59
N ILE A 61 20.33 27.86 -12.14
CA ILE A 61 19.88 27.36 -10.84
C ILE A 61 18.98 26.17 -11.11
N TRP A 62 19.37 25.03 -10.56
CA TRP A 62 18.75 23.75 -10.83
C TRP A 62 18.14 23.18 -9.56
N HIS A 63 16.82 23.06 -9.53
CA HIS A 63 16.09 22.28 -8.54
C HIS A 63 15.87 20.87 -9.09
N THR A 64 16.42 19.86 -8.42
CA THR A 64 16.38 18.47 -8.88
C THR A 64 16.13 17.48 -7.76
N THR A 65 15.43 16.41 -8.11
CA THR A 65 15.23 15.20 -7.32
C THR A 65 16.06 14.00 -7.79
N GLU A 66 16.92 14.17 -8.81
CA GLU A 66 17.76 13.11 -9.38
C GLU A 66 19.24 13.25 -9.01
N ASP A 67 19.80 12.21 -8.39
CA ASP A 67 21.18 12.23 -7.87
C ASP A 67 22.24 12.45 -8.95
N ALA A 68 22.03 11.91 -10.16
CA ALA A 68 22.98 12.02 -11.26
C ALA A 68 23.12 13.46 -11.80
N GLU A 69 22.07 14.29 -11.68
CA GLU A 69 22.11 15.69 -12.11
C GLU A 69 23.01 16.52 -11.21
N LEU A 70 23.03 16.21 -9.91
CA LEU A 70 23.84 16.91 -8.91
C LEU A 70 25.33 16.84 -9.23
N LEU A 71 25.78 15.71 -9.79
CA LEU A 71 27.17 15.48 -10.17
C LEU A 71 27.61 16.36 -11.35
N ALA A 72 26.66 16.92 -12.11
CA ALA A 72 26.94 17.84 -13.21
C ALA A 72 27.00 19.31 -12.75
N CYS A 73 26.68 19.61 -11.47
CA CYS A 73 26.68 20.96 -10.92
C CYS A 73 28.03 21.33 -10.29
N ASP A 74 28.39 22.61 -10.35
CA ASP A 74 29.57 23.14 -9.65
C ASP A 74 29.37 23.23 -8.12
N ARG A 75 28.11 23.42 -7.70
CA ARG A 75 27.71 23.65 -6.31
C ARG A 75 26.31 23.09 -6.05
N VAL A 76 26.15 22.37 -4.94
CA VAL A 76 24.91 21.70 -4.54
C VAL A 76 24.49 22.15 -3.14
N LEU A 77 23.25 22.63 -3.02
CA LEU A 77 22.62 22.98 -1.76
C LEU A 77 21.62 21.89 -1.39
N VAL A 78 21.90 21.13 -0.34
CA VAL A 78 21.03 20.05 0.13
C VAL A 78 19.94 20.63 1.02
N PHE A 79 18.68 20.48 0.62
CA PHE A 79 17.53 20.88 1.42
C PHE A 79 17.01 19.72 2.28
N SER A 80 16.71 19.98 3.55
CA SER A 80 15.98 19.04 4.42
C SER A 80 15.15 19.82 5.43
N GLY A 81 13.89 19.42 5.61
CA GLY A 81 12.96 20.07 6.54
C GLY A 81 12.75 21.57 6.29
N GLY A 82 12.79 22.01 5.03
CA GLY A 82 12.59 23.40 4.61
C GLY A 82 13.82 24.31 4.76
N CYS A 83 14.99 23.77 5.10
CA CYS A 83 16.23 24.53 5.26
C CYS A 83 17.37 23.91 4.45
N ILE A 84 18.34 24.72 4.04
CA ILE A 84 19.61 24.21 3.50
C ILE A 84 20.40 23.63 4.66
N VAL A 85 20.67 22.32 4.61
CA VAL A 85 21.38 21.59 5.66
C VAL A 85 22.86 21.38 5.34
N LYS A 86 23.23 21.46 4.06
CA LYS A 86 24.62 21.34 3.63
C LYS A 86 24.83 22.02 2.28
N GLU A 87 26.01 22.59 2.11
CA GLU A 87 26.52 23.08 0.83
C GLU A 87 27.71 22.19 0.43
N LEU A 88 27.71 21.72 -0.81
CA LEU A 88 28.74 20.88 -1.40
C LEU A 88 29.28 21.56 -2.66
N ALA A 89 30.59 21.46 -2.91
CA ALA A 89 31.25 22.03 -4.08
C ALA A 89 32.40 21.13 -4.54
N GLY A 90 32.67 21.11 -5.85
CA GLY A 90 33.77 20.34 -6.44
C GLY A 90 33.73 18.85 -6.08
N GLU A 91 34.87 18.30 -5.66
CA GLU A 91 35.01 16.87 -5.32
C GLU A 91 34.16 16.43 -4.11
N ALA A 92 33.65 17.36 -3.31
CA ALA A 92 32.74 17.04 -2.21
C ALA A 92 31.33 16.66 -2.69
N ILE A 93 31.00 16.93 -3.95
CA ILE A 93 29.72 16.55 -4.55
C ILE A 93 29.77 15.06 -4.90
N THR A 94 29.29 14.25 -3.97
CA THR A 94 29.12 12.80 -4.16
C THR A 94 27.71 12.40 -3.74
N GLU A 95 27.17 11.37 -4.38
CA GLU A 95 25.87 10.79 -4.03
C GLU A 95 25.79 10.46 -2.53
N SER A 96 26.83 9.82 -1.99
CA SER A 96 26.90 9.49 -0.56
C SER A 96 26.85 10.71 0.36
N ALA A 97 27.48 11.83 -0.03
CA ALA A 97 27.51 13.05 0.77
C ALA A 97 26.17 13.80 0.72
N VAL A 98 25.48 13.79 -0.41
CA VAL A 98 24.14 14.35 -0.59
C VAL A 98 23.13 13.56 0.24
N VAL A 99 23.09 12.23 0.05
CA VAL A 99 22.18 11.34 0.78
C VAL A 99 22.45 11.42 2.29
N GLY A 100 23.71 11.39 2.72
CA GLY A 100 24.04 11.53 4.14
C GLY A 100 23.55 12.86 4.73
N ALA A 101 23.66 13.96 3.97
CA ALA A 101 23.22 15.27 4.41
C ALA A 101 21.70 15.42 4.48
N SER A 102 20.95 14.78 3.58
CA SER A 102 19.48 14.86 3.58
C SER A 102 18.86 14.24 4.85
N PHE A 103 19.54 13.25 5.46
CA PHE A 103 19.13 12.61 6.72
C PHE A 103 19.72 13.22 8.00
N ALA A 104 20.79 14.04 7.93
CA ALA A 104 21.53 14.51 9.11
C ALA A 104 20.66 15.31 10.11
N GLN A 105 19.69 16.08 9.63
CA GLN A 105 18.80 16.87 10.51
C GLN A 105 17.74 16.03 11.23
N GLN A 106 17.45 14.82 10.76
CA GLN A 106 16.46 13.93 11.37
C GLN A 106 16.94 13.42 12.74
N THR A 107 18.25 13.22 12.89
CA THR A 107 18.91 12.84 14.16
C THR A 107 18.89 13.96 15.20
N ASP A 108 19.21 15.20 14.81
CA ASP A 108 19.31 16.34 15.75
C ASP A 108 17.94 16.95 16.10
N LYS A 109 17.01 17.06 15.13
CA LYS A 109 15.63 17.48 15.43
C LYS A 109 14.89 16.42 16.28
N ALA A 110 15.14 15.12 16.08
CA ALA A 110 14.54 14.08 16.93
C ALA A 110 15.06 14.13 18.38
N ALA A 111 16.34 14.49 18.58
CA ALA A 111 16.93 14.65 19.91
C ALA A 111 16.46 15.94 20.61
N SER A 112 16.34 17.05 19.87
CA SER A 112 15.87 18.35 20.38
C SER A 112 14.35 18.37 20.65
N ALA A 113 13.53 17.86 19.72
CA ALA A 113 12.07 17.80 19.87
C ALA A 113 11.62 16.85 21.00
N ARG A 114 12.43 15.82 21.32
CA ARG A 114 12.20 14.96 22.50
C ARG A 114 12.34 15.70 23.83
N ARG A 115 13.14 16.78 23.90
CA ARG A 115 13.39 17.53 25.14
C ARG A 115 12.38 18.66 25.40
N SER A 116 11.78 19.26 24.36
CA SER A 116 10.89 20.41 24.51
C SER A 116 9.38 20.09 24.50
N GLY A 117 8.95 18.96 23.92
CA GLY A 117 7.52 18.63 23.75
C GLY A 117 6.87 17.79 24.87
N ALA A 118 7.61 17.42 25.92
CA ALA A 118 7.24 16.30 26.79
C ALA A 118 6.06 16.55 27.76
N VAL A 119 5.62 17.79 27.99
CA VAL A 119 4.63 18.08 29.05
C VAL A 119 3.24 18.50 28.52
N GLY A 120 3.14 19.13 27.33
CA GLY A 120 1.86 19.57 26.74
C GLY A 120 1.35 18.75 25.55
N ALA A 121 2.25 18.08 24.81
CA ALA A 121 1.89 17.36 23.58
C ALA A 121 1.23 15.98 23.84
N GLY A 122 1.22 15.50 25.09
CA GLY A 122 0.66 14.20 25.45
C GLY A 122 -0.86 14.15 25.30
N LEU A 123 -1.57 15.19 25.72
CA LEU A 123 -3.05 15.21 25.67
C LEU A 123 -3.56 15.39 24.25
N ALA A 124 -3.03 16.34 23.48
CA ALA A 124 -3.41 16.55 22.09
C ALA A 124 -3.15 15.29 21.24
N ARG A 125 -2.01 14.62 21.45
CA ARG A 125 -1.68 13.38 20.75
C ARG A 125 -2.58 12.21 21.16
N ARG A 126 -2.95 12.12 22.44
CA ARG A 126 -3.94 11.14 22.92
C ARG A 126 -5.33 11.38 22.33
N LEU A 127 -5.76 12.65 22.24
CA LEU A 127 -7.04 13.01 21.61
C LEU A 127 -7.07 12.67 20.13
N VAL A 128 -5.99 12.98 19.39
CA VAL A 128 -5.87 12.61 17.96
C VAL A 128 -5.92 11.09 17.78
N ASN A 129 -5.19 10.33 18.60
CA ASN A 129 -5.22 8.86 18.55
C ASN A 129 -6.58 8.28 18.96
N ALA A 130 -7.31 8.97 19.85
CA ALA A 130 -8.64 8.57 20.30
C ALA A 130 -9.76 9.02 19.35
N ALA A 131 -9.49 9.96 18.42
CA ALA A 131 -10.50 10.58 17.57
C ALA A 131 -11.37 9.58 16.79
N PRO A 132 -10.84 8.50 16.19
CA PRO A 132 -11.68 7.50 15.51
C PRO A 132 -12.65 6.79 16.47
N PHE A 133 -12.21 6.50 17.70
CA PHE A 133 -13.04 5.86 18.72
C PHE A 133 -14.11 6.81 19.26
N ILE A 134 -13.75 8.09 19.46
CA ILE A 134 -14.70 9.13 19.86
C ILE A 134 -15.75 9.33 18.76
N GLY A 135 -15.32 9.39 17.49
CA GLY A 135 -16.22 9.51 16.35
C GLY A 135 -17.18 8.33 16.25
N LEU A 136 -16.67 7.10 16.37
CA LEU A 136 -17.50 5.89 16.39
C LEU A 136 -18.51 5.91 17.55
N ALA A 137 -18.07 6.27 18.76
CA ALA A 137 -18.94 6.36 19.93
C ALA A 137 -20.03 7.44 19.75
N ALA A 138 -19.68 8.58 19.15
CA ALA A 138 -20.64 9.65 18.86
C ALA A 138 -21.68 9.21 17.82
N VAL A 139 -21.25 8.57 16.72
CA VAL A 139 -22.16 8.04 15.70
C VAL A 139 -23.09 6.98 16.29
N LEU A 140 -22.56 6.04 17.07
CA LEU A 140 -23.38 5.03 17.76
C LEU A 140 -24.37 5.68 18.73
N ALA A 141 -23.96 6.67 19.51
CA ALA A 141 -24.86 7.39 20.42
C ALA A 141 -26.01 8.07 19.67
N VAL A 142 -25.71 8.73 18.54
CA VAL A 142 -26.73 9.33 17.67
C VAL A 142 -27.67 8.25 17.12
N MET A 143 -27.15 7.14 16.59
CA MET A 143 -27.97 6.05 16.06
C MET A 143 -28.86 5.39 17.12
N MET A 144 -28.33 5.16 18.33
CA MET A 144 -29.08 4.61 19.45
C MET A 144 -30.16 5.57 19.96
N SER A 145 -29.89 6.88 19.92
CA SER A 145 -30.89 7.89 20.27
C SER A 145 -32.02 7.98 19.24
N ALA A 146 -31.72 7.80 17.95
CA ALA A 146 -32.69 7.84 16.87
C ALA A 146 -33.51 6.55 16.78
N ASN A 147 -32.90 5.40 17.08
CA ASN A 147 -33.56 4.10 17.06
C ASN A 147 -33.06 3.20 18.21
N PRO A 148 -33.85 3.01 19.28
CA PRO A 148 -33.48 2.16 20.41
C PRO A 148 -33.18 0.71 20.05
N ALA A 149 -33.70 0.21 18.91
CA ALA A 149 -33.39 -1.15 18.44
C ALA A 149 -31.90 -1.33 18.09
N VAL A 150 -31.19 -0.24 17.78
CA VAL A 150 -29.73 -0.24 17.54
C VAL A 150 -28.95 -0.63 18.80
N ALA A 151 -29.46 -0.29 19.99
CA ALA A 151 -28.83 -0.64 21.26
C ALA A 151 -29.04 -2.11 21.66
N SER A 152 -29.88 -2.84 20.92
CA SER A 152 -30.05 -4.28 21.14
C SER A 152 -28.84 -5.07 20.62
N ILE A 153 -28.63 -6.29 21.14
CA ILE A 153 -27.56 -7.18 20.67
C ILE A 153 -27.70 -7.47 19.17
N PHE A 154 -28.94 -7.73 18.71
CA PHE A 154 -29.23 -7.94 17.30
C PHE A 154 -28.89 -6.71 16.45
N GLY A 155 -29.24 -5.50 16.93
CA GLY A 155 -28.94 -4.25 16.24
C GLY A 155 -27.43 -3.98 16.14
N LEU A 156 -26.69 -4.23 17.21
CA LEU A 156 -25.23 -4.13 17.22
C LEU A 156 -24.58 -5.16 16.30
N ASP A 157 -25.04 -6.42 16.30
CA ASP A 157 -24.55 -7.44 15.37
C ASP A 157 -24.83 -7.05 13.92
N LEU A 158 -26.01 -6.52 13.60
CA LEU A 158 -26.34 -6.08 12.24
C LEU A 158 -25.41 -4.96 11.75
N LEU A 159 -24.98 -4.05 12.65
CA LEU A 159 -24.08 -2.96 12.31
C LEU A 159 -22.61 -3.39 12.22
N LEU A 160 -22.18 -4.29 13.10
CA LEU A 160 -20.77 -4.65 13.25
C LEU A 160 -20.35 -5.86 12.43
N MET A 161 -21.28 -6.73 12.03
CA MET A 161 -20.92 -7.94 11.32
C MET A 161 -20.19 -7.69 9.98
N PRO A 162 -20.57 -6.69 9.15
CA PRO A 162 -19.79 -6.33 7.95
C PRO A 162 -18.36 -5.87 8.25
N ALA A 163 -18.09 -5.35 9.46
CA ALA A 163 -16.75 -4.91 9.85
C ALA A 163 -15.76 -6.07 9.99
N LEU A 164 -16.24 -7.30 10.23
CA LEU A 164 -15.38 -8.48 10.33
C LEU A 164 -14.60 -8.74 9.05
N SER A 165 -15.27 -8.70 7.89
CA SER A 165 -14.61 -8.86 6.58
C SER A 165 -13.55 -7.79 6.36
N LEU A 166 -13.84 -6.54 6.74
CA LEU A 166 -12.88 -5.44 6.66
C LEU A 166 -11.67 -5.65 7.58
N VAL A 167 -11.88 -6.12 8.82
CA VAL A 167 -10.79 -6.45 9.76
C VAL A 167 -9.89 -7.55 9.20
N LEU A 168 -10.47 -8.60 8.61
CA LEU A 168 -9.72 -9.68 7.97
C LEU A 168 -8.93 -9.19 6.76
N VAL A 169 -9.51 -8.36 5.89
CA VAL A 169 -8.76 -7.75 4.78
C VAL A 169 -7.65 -6.83 5.30
N THR A 170 -7.90 -6.06 6.35
CA THR A 170 -6.89 -5.20 6.96
C THR A 170 -5.73 -6.03 7.51
N ALA A 171 -6.00 -7.17 8.14
CA ALA A 171 -4.98 -8.13 8.56
C ALA A 171 -4.17 -8.66 7.37
N ALA A 172 -4.83 -8.99 6.25
CA ALA A 172 -4.13 -9.39 5.02
C ALA A 172 -3.20 -8.28 4.50
N GLN A 173 -3.72 -7.06 4.39
CA GLN A 173 -2.98 -5.89 3.89
C GLN A 173 -1.81 -5.49 4.80
N MET A 174 -1.92 -5.67 6.12
CA MET A 174 -0.82 -5.43 7.06
C MET A 174 0.42 -6.24 6.69
N PHE A 175 0.26 -7.53 6.34
CA PHE A 175 1.40 -8.33 5.88
C PHE A 175 1.92 -7.82 4.55
N ILE A 176 1.04 -7.44 3.62
CA ILE A 176 1.47 -6.95 2.32
C ILE A 176 2.33 -5.68 2.47
N VAL A 177 1.78 -4.67 3.14
CA VAL A 177 2.41 -3.36 3.37
C VAL A 177 3.66 -3.47 4.23
N GLY A 178 3.70 -4.42 5.18
CA GLY A 178 4.90 -4.73 5.95
C GLY A 178 6.11 -5.15 5.10
N GLY A 179 5.87 -5.68 3.90
CA GLY A 179 6.89 -5.97 2.89
C GLY A 179 7.19 -4.81 1.94
N SER A 180 6.67 -3.61 2.20
CA SER A 180 6.77 -2.42 1.32
C SER A 180 6.14 -2.63 -0.07
N GLU A 181 5.09 -3.44 -0.14
CA GLU A 181 4.33 -3.67 -1.37
C GLU A 181 2.88 -3.17 -1.20
N ILE A 182 2.17 -3.04 -2.32
CA ILE A 182 0.76 -2.63 -2.37
C ILE A 182 0.01 -3.68 -3.19
N ASP A 183 -1.11 -4.16 -2.65
CA ASP A 183 -1.95 -5.17 -3.26
C ASP A 183 -3.33 -4.60 -3.59
N LEU A 184 -3.59 -4.46 -4.88
CA LEU A 184 -4.85 -3.98 -5.45
C LEU A 184 -5.77 -5.11 -5.91
N GLY A 185 -5.53 -6.34 -5.47
CA GLY A 185 -6.32 -7.52 -5.84
C GLY A 185 -7.07 -8.18 -4.69
N VAL A 186 -6.88 -7.74 -3.44
CA VAL A 186 -7.41 -8.42 -2.24
C VAL A 186 -8.93 -8.52 -2.24
N GLY A 187 -9.64 -7.46 -2.64
CA GLY A 187 -11.10 -7.45 -2.65
C GLY A 187 -11.69 -8.32 -3.76
N ALA A 188 -11.10 -8.27 -4.95
CA ALA A 188 -11.44 -9.18 -6.06
C ALA A 188 -11.23 -10.65 -5.67
N PHE A 189 -10.15 -10.94 -4.94
CA PHE A 189 -9.89 -12.28 -4.42
C PHE A 189 -10.91 -12.70 -3.36
N ALA A 190 -11.25 -11.82 -2.41
CA ALA A 190 -12.31 -12.09 -1.43
C ALA A 190 -13.67 -12.34 -2.10
N GLY A 191 -13.99 -11.58 -3.15
CA GLY A 191 -15.17 -11.80 -3.99
C GLY A 191 -15.17 -13.17 -4.67
N LEU A 192 -14.04 -13.58 -5.26
CA LEU A 192 -13.89 -14.92 -5.83
C LEU A 192 -14.09 -16.01 -4.78
N VAL A 193 -13.47 -15.88 -3.60
CA VAL A 193 -13.65 -16.83 -2.50
C VAL A 193 -15.11 -16.91 -2.06
N SER A 194 -15.81 -15.78 -2.03
CA SER A 194 -17.25 -15.76 -1.75
C SER A 194 -18.07 -16.55 -2.78
N VAL A 195 -17.77 -16.37 -4.08
CA VAL A 195 -18.40 -17.15 -5.16
C VAL A 195 -18.08 -18.64 -5.04
N LEU A 196 -16.82 -19.00 -4.82
CA LEU A 196 -16.40 -20.40 -4.64
C LEU A 196 -17.10 -21.05 -3.44
N SER A 197 -17.32 -20.28 -2.37
CA SER A 197 -18.01 -20.74 -1.18
C SER A 197 -19.50 -21.01 -1.41
N ALA A 198 -20.18 -20.15 -2.17
CA ALA A 198 -21.63 -20.25 -2.39
C ALA A 198 -22.02 -21.18 -3.55
N THR A 199 -21.04 -21.64 -4.33
CA THR A 199 -21.22 -22.52 -5.49
C THR A 199 -20.52 -23.86 -5.25
N LEU A 200 -19.23 -23.97 -5.57
CA LEU A 200 -18.48 -25.22 -5.52
C LEU A 200 -18.43 -25.82 -4.12
N LEU A 201 -18.20 -25.00 -3.08
CA LEU A 201 -18.12 -25.51 -1.70
C LEU A 201 -19.48 -25.94 -1.14
N TYR A 202 -20.57 -25.35 -1.63
CA TYR A 202 -21.93 -25.73 -1.28
C TYR A 202 -22.34 -27.02 -2.02
N ASP A 203 -22.21 -27.05 -3.34
CA ASP A 203 -22.67 -28.16 -4.18
C ASP A 203 -21.75 -29.40 -4.07
N GLN A 204 -20.44 -29.19 -4.03
CA GLN A 204 -19.42 -30.25 -4.02
C GLN A 204 -18.29 -29.89 -3.03
N PRO A 205 -18.48 -30.14 -1.72
CA PRO A 205 -17.58 -29.62 -0.67
C PRO A 205 -16.09 -29.94 -0.87
N TRP A 206 -15.76 -31.12 -1.40
CA TRP A 206 -14.37 -31.51 -1.67
C TRP A 206 -13.76 -30.70 -2.83
N LEU A 207 -14.53 -30.45 -3.88
CA LEU A 207 -14.10 -29.67 -5.05
C LEU A 207 -13.98 -28.20 -4.68
N GLY A 208 -14.93 -27.68 -3.90
CA GLY A 208 -14.85 -26.35 -3.32
C GLY A 208 -13.63 -26.16 -2.42
N ALA A 209 -13.35 -27.12 -1.52
CA ALA A 209 -12.16 -27.07 -0.66
C ALA A 209 -10.86 -27.09 -1.49
N LEU A 210 -10.80 -27.91 -2.54
CA LEU A 210 -9.68 -27.94 -3.48
C LEU A 210 -9.53 -26.62 -4.23
N ALA A 211 -10.63 -26.04 -4.71
CA ALA A 211 -10.64 -24.76 -5.40
C ALA A 211 -10.19 -23.60 -4.50
N LEU A 212 -10.62 -23.58 -3.23
CA LEU A 212 -10.16 -22.62 -2.25
C LEU A 212 -8.66 -22.75 -1.96
N ALA A 213 -8.18 -23.99 -1.76
CA ALA A 213 -6.76 -24.25 -1.56
C ALA A 213 -5.94 -23.79 -2.78
N ALA A 214 -6.43 -24.06 -3.99
CA ALA A 214 -5.81 -23.61 -5.24
C ALA A 214 -5.80 -22.09 -5.36
N ALA A 215 -6.90 -21.40 -5.01
CA ALA A 215 -6.99 -19.95 -5.03
C ALA A 215 -5.99 -19.31 -4.05
N ILE A 216 -5.91 -19.82 -2.81
CA ILE A 216 -4.94 -19.37 -1.80
C ILE A 216 -3.50 -19.62 -2.27
N ALA A 217 -3.22 -20.78 -2.86
CA ALA A 217 -1.90 -21.11 -3.40
C ALA A 217 -1.53 -20.19 -4.58
N ALA A 218 -2.49 -19.86 -5.45
CA ALA A 218 -2.29 -18.93 -6.55
C ALA A 218 -2.03 -17.51 -6.05
N TYR A 219 -2.74 -17.08 -5.00
CA TYR A 219 -2.50 -15.80 -4.32
C TYR A 219 -1.09 -15.74 -3.71
N ALA A 220 -0.66 -16.79 -3.02
CA ALA A 220 0.71 -16.95 -2.54
C ALA A 220 1.72 -16.85 -3.69
N GLY A 221 1.42 -17.51 -4.82
CA GLY A 221 2.20 -17.50 -6.04
C GLY A 221 2.42 -16.11 -6.64
N LEU A 222 1.51 -15.16 -6.45
CA LEU A 222 1.70 -13.77 -6.89
C LEU A 222 2.96 -13.16 -6.26
N GLY A 223 3.17 -13.37 -4.96
CA GLY A 223 4.37 -12.90 -4.27
C GLY A 223 5.65 -13.52 -4.83
N GLY A 224 5.60 -14.81 -5.15
CA GLY A 224 6.70 -15.50 -5.82
C GLY A 224 6.99 -14.90 -7.21
N LEU A 225 5.95 -14.63 -8.00
CA LEU A 225 6.04 -14.05 -9.34
C LEU A 225 6.63 -12.64 -9.31
N ILE A 226 6.14 -11.78 -8.41
CA ILE A 226 6.62 -10.41 -8.20
C ILE A 226 8.13 -10.41 -7.98
N GLN A 227 8.62 -11.24 -7.05
CA GLN A 227 10.04 -11.28 -6.71
C GLN A 227 10.88 -11.99 -7.78
N ALA A 228 10.38 -13.07 -8.37
CA ALA A 228 11.11 -13.82 -9.40
C ALA A 228 11.25 -13.02 -10.71
N ARG A 229 10.25 -12.21 -11.05
CA ARG A 229 10.23 -11.43 -12.30
C ARG A 229 10.57 -9.95 -12.11
N LYS A 230 10.75 -9.50 -10.86
CA LYS A 230 11.02 -8.09 -10.51
C LYS A 230 9.96 -7.14 -11.10
N ILE A 231 8.70 -7.56 -11.10
CA ILE A 231 7.57 -6.76 -11.58
C ILE A 231 6.98 -6.02 -10.37
N PRO A 232 6.60 -4.74 -10.48
CA PRO A 232 5.92 -4.05 -9.39
C PRO A 232 4.67 -4.79 -8.90
N ALA A 233 4.51 -4.91 -7.58
CA ALA A 233 3.41 -5.66 -6.96
C ALA A 233 2.02 -5.14 -7.37
N ILE A 234 1.87 -3.83 -7.53
CA ILE A 234 0.65 -3.17 -8.00
C ILE A 234 0.23 -3.73 -9.37
N VAL A 235 1.18 -3.88 -10.31
CA VAL A 235 0.87 -4.36 -11.67
C VAL A 235 0.42 -5.82 -11.65
N VAL A 236 1.11 -6.67 -10.87
CA VAL A 236 0.77 -8.09 -10.76
C VAL A 236 -0.58 -8.30 -10.06
N THR A 237 -0.82 -7.59 -8.95
CA THR A 237 -2.05 -7.72 -8.17
C THR A 237 -3.27 -7.13 -8.87
N LEU A 238 -3.11 -6.01 -9.57
CA LEU A 238 -4.15 -5.47 -10.45
C LEU A 238 -4.43 -6.40 -11.64
N GLY A 239 -3.39 -6.98 -12.25
CA GLY A 239 -3.59 -8.00 -13.30
C GLY A 239 -4.33 -9.23 -12.79
N ALA A 240 -3.97 -9.70 -11.59
CA ALA A 240 -4.62 -10.84 -10.95
C ALA A 240 -6.07 -10.55 -10.57
N SER A 241 -6.43 -9.31 -10.23
CA SER A 241 -7.81 -8.95 -9.88
C SER A 241 -8.78 -9.22 -11.04
N PHE A 242 -8.38 -8.94 -12.28
CA PHE A 242 -9.18 -9.29 -13.47
C PHE A 242 -9.35 -10.79 -13.65
N ILE A 243 -8.33 -11.59 -13.29
CA ILE A 243 -8.41 -13.05 -13.33
C ILE A 243 -9.40 -13.54 -12.27
N TRP A 244 -9.31 -13.03 -11.04
CA TRP A 244 -10.23 -13.41 -9.96
C TRP A 244 -11.67 -13.08 -10.28
N VAL A 245 -11.92 -11.84 -10.75
CA VAL A 245 -13.24 -11.38 -11.18
C VAL A 245 -13.74 -12.21 -12.37
N GLY A 246 -12.89 -12.49 -13.35
CA GLY A 246 -13.26 -13.29 -14.52
C GLY A 246 -13.66 -14.72 -14.16
N ILE A 247 -12.92 -15.39 -13.28
CA ILE A 247 -13.29 -16.72 -12.76
C ILE A 247 -14.60 -16.65 -11.99
N GLY A 248 -14.76 -15.62 -11.14
CA GLY A 248 -15.99 -15.40 -10.38
C GLY A 248 -17.22 -15.27 -11.28
N TYR A 249 -17.17 -14.42 -12.30
CA TYR A 249 -18.26 -14.26 -13.26
C TYR A 249 -18.52 -15.51 -14.12
N ALA A 250 -17.49 -16.28 -14.43
CA ALA A 250 -17.64 -17.53 -15.18
C ALA A 250 -18.39 -18.60 -14.39
N LEU A 251 -18.17 -18.66 -13.07
CA LEU A 251 -18.90 -19.56 -12.17
C LEU A 251 -20.29 -19.02 -11.85
N GLN A 252 -20.40 -17.71 -11.65
CA GLN A 252 -21.62 -17.08 -11.19
C GLN A 252 -21.74 -15.63 -11.70
N PRO A 253 -22.52 -15.40 -12.78
CA PRO A 253 -22.61 -14.09 -13.43
C PRO A 253 -23.47 -13.07 -12.66
N THR A 254 -24.37 -13.52 -11.78
CA THR A 254 -25.28 -12.69 -11.00
C THR A 254 -25.25 -13.07 -9.52
N PRO A 255 -25.49 -12.13 -8.59
CA PRO A 255 -25.60 -12.44 -7.17
C PRO A 255 -26.58 -13.58 -6.90
N GLY A 256 -26.23 -14.49 -5.99
CA GLY A 256 -26.98 -15.74 -5.76
C GLY A 256 -26.15 -16.82 -5.05
N GLY A 257 -26.46 -18.10 -5.31
CA GLY A 257 -25.83 -19.20 -4.60
C GLY A 257 -26.34 -19.34 -3.16
N THR A 258 -25.75 -20.25 -2.38
CA THR A 258 -26.18 -20.48 -1.00
C THR A 258 -24.98 -20.77 -0.11
N SER A 259 -24.95 -20.17 1.08
CA SER A 259 -23.90 -20.43 2.05
C SER A 259 -24.02 -21.85 2.63
N PRO A 260 -22.92 -22.62 2.73
CA PRO A 260 -22.92 -23.90 3.45
C PRO A 260 -23.40 -23.73 4.89
N GLU A 261 -24.21 -24.68 5.37
CA GLU A 261 -24.81 -24.59 6.72
C GLU A 261 -23.76 -24.53 7.84
N TRP A 262 -22.68 -25.31 7.72
CA TRP A 262 -21.57 -25.25 8.67
C TRP A 262 -20.90 -23.87 8.70
N LEU A 263 -20.90 -23.15 7.57
CA LEU A 263 -20.29 -21.83 7.47
C LEU A 263 -21.22 -20.78 8.08
N SER A 264 -22.52 -20.80 7.77
CA SER A 264 -23.47 -19.85 8.35
C SER A 264 -23.62 -20.04 9.87
N THR A 265 -23.60 -21.29 10.36
CA THR A 265 -23.65 -21.59 11.81
C THR A 265 -22.43 -21.10 12.58
N MET A 266 -21.25 -20.98 11.94
CA MET A 266 -20.07 -20.38 12.58
C MET A 266 -20.20 -18.87 12.86
N PHE A 267 -21.16 -18.19 12.23
CA PHE A 267 -21.37 -16.74 12.37
C PHE A 267 -22.71 -16.42 13.04
N ASN A 268 -23.67 -17.35 13.01
CA ASN A 268 -25.01 -17.18 13.53
C ASN A 268 -25.22 -17.95 14.85
N TRP A 269 -24.49 -17.53 15.88
CA TRP A 269 -24.65 -17.96 17.26
C TRP A 269 -24.71 -16.74 18.17
N SER A 270 -25.01 -16.91 19.46
CA SER A 270 -25.05 -15.81 20.43
C SER A 270 -24.57 -16.27 21.80
N LEU A 271 -23.62 -15.54 22.39
CA LEU A 271 -23.13 -15.75 23.77
C LEU A 271 -23.75 -14.71 24.71
N GLY A 272 -25.06 -14.79 24.90
CA GLY A 272 -25.80 -14.02 25.90
C GLY A 272 -25.76 -12.51 25.68
N PHE A 273 -24.78 -11.82 26.26
CA PHE A 273 -24.73 -10.35 26.33
C PHE A 273 -23.75 -9.69 25.35
N VAL A 274 -22.93 -10.47 24.65
CA VAL A 274 -21.90 -9.95 23.74
C VAL A 274 -22.28 -10.28 22.29
N PRO A 275 -22.36 -9.26 21.40
CA PRO A 275 -22.54 -9.47 19.97
C PRO A 275 -21.48 -10.42 19.41
N THR A 276 -21.91 -11.35 18.56
CA THR A 276 -21.03 -12.37 17.96
C THR A 276 -19.96 -11.75 17.08
N SER A 277 -20.29 -10.66 16.39
CA SER A 277 -19.36 -9.81 15.64
C SER A 277 -18.15 -9.38 16.48
N ILE A 278 -18.37 -8.93 17.73
CA ILE A 278 -17.29 -8.49 18.63
C ILE A 278 -16.39 -9.67 19.01
N ILE A 279 -16.97 -10.85 19.28
CA ILE A 279 -16.19 -12.02 19.66
C ILE A 279 -15.33 -12.51 18.48
N LEU A 280 -15.88 -12.52 17.27
CA LEU A 280 -15.13 -12.90 16.07
C LEU A 280 -13.99 -11.90 15.77
N ILE A 281 -14.26 -10.59 15.88
CA ILE A 281 -13.23 -9.56 15.73
C ILE A 281 -12.14 -9.72 16.79
N ALA A 282 -12.51 -9.98 18.05
CA ALA A 282 -11.55 -10.24 19.12
C ALA A 282 -10.74 -11.51 18.86
N ALA A 283 -11.35 -12.57 18.33
CA ALA A 283 -10.64 -13.79 17.94
C ALA A 283 -9.61 -13.52 16.83
N VAL A 284 -9.97 -12.75 15.81
CA VAL A 284 -9.01 -12.30 14.76
C VAL A 284 -7.88 -11.48 15.37
N ALA A 285 -8.18 -10.57 16.29
CA ALA A 285 -7.17 -9.78 17.00
C ALA A 285 -6.21 -10.65 17.84
N VAL A 286 -6.72 -11.69 18.49
CA VAL A 286 -5.90 -12.67 19.23
C VAL A 286 -5.01 -13.46 18.27
N VAL A 287 -5.56 -13.95 17.15
CA VAL A 287 -4.77 -14.64 16.11
C VAL A 287 -3.66 -13.73 15.59
N MET A 288 -3.97 -12.47 15.31
CA MET A 288 -2.98 -11.46 14.91
C MET A 288 -1.91 -11.26 15.98
N PHE A 289 -2.31 -11.09 17.23
CA PHE A 289 -1.37 -10.95 18.34
C PHE A 289 -0.44 -12.16 18.47
N VAL A 290 -0.95 -13.38 18.30
CA VAL A 290 -0.13 -14.60 18.32
C VAL A 290 0.84 -14.62 17.14
N ILE A 291 0.37 -14.39 15.92
CA ILE A 291 1.22 -14.35 14.72
C ILE A 291 2.34 -13.33 14.89
N ASP A 292 2.02 -12.15 15.42
CA ASP A 292 2.97 -11.07 15.69
C ASP A 292 4.07 -11.45 16.67
N ARG A 293 3.79 -12.38 17.59
CA ARG A 293 4.75 -12.89 18.59
C ARG A 293 5.55 -14.09 18.09
N LEU A 294 5.05 -14.80 17.08
CA LEU A 294 5.77 -15.92 16.50
C LEU A 294 7.03 -15.45 15.76
N PRO A 295 8.13 -16.24 15.75
CA PRO A 295 9.35 -15.88 15.03
C PRO A 295 9.09 -15.55 13.56
N LEU A 296 8.15 -16.26 12.94
CA LEU A 296 7.74 -16.01 11.56
C LEU A 296 7.11 -14.62 11.39
N GLY A 297 6.18 -14.21 12.26
CA GLY A 297 5.53 -12.90 12.14
C GLY A 297 6.46 -11.73 12.46
N VAL A 298 7.47 -11.94 13.32
CA VAL A 298 8.55 -10.96 13.53
C VAL A 298 9.37 -10.80 12.24
N VAL A 299 9.74 -11.91 11.61
CA VAL A 299 10.49 -11.90 10.34
C VAL A 299 9.69 -11.22 9.21
N LEU A 300 8.42 -11.58 9.04
CA LEU A 300 7.55 -11.05 7.97
C LEU A 300 7.29 -9.55 8.06
N ARG A 301 7.51 -8.93 9.22
CA ARG A 301 7.37 -7.48 9.44
C ARG A 301 8.71 -6.76 9.56
N GLY A 302 9.79 -7.50 9.80
CA GLY A 302 11.09 -6.94 10.18
C GLY A 302 11.96 -6.51 9.01
N PHE A 303 11.85 -7.15 7.84
CA PHE A 303 12.75 -6.86 6.72
C PHE A 303 12.37 -5.65 5.87
N GLY A 304 11.07 -5.33 5.75
CA GLY A 304 10.61 -4.25 4.88
C GLY A 304 11.22 -4.33 3.48
N ASN A 305 11.77 -3.22 2.99
CA ASN A 305 12.46 -3.12 1.70
C ASN A 305 13.99 -3.35 1.77
N ASN A 306 14.48 -4.19 2.69
CA ASN A 306 15.92 -4.47 2.83
C ASN A 306 16.28 -5.93 2.45
N PRO A 307 16.46 -6.21 1.14
CA PRO A 307 16.76 -7.57 0.67
C PRO A 307 18.13 -8.06 1.16
N THR A 308 19.08 -7.16 1.40
CA THR A 308 20.42 -7.52 1.88
C THR A 308 20.38 -8.05 3.32
N ALA A 309 19.60 -7.42 4.20
CA ALA A 309 19.37 -7.91 5.56
C ALA A 309 18.67 -9.26 5.58
N MET A 310 17.68 -9.44 4.70
CA MET A 310 16.96 -10.70 4.53
C MET A 310 17.90 -11.85 4.12
N ILE A 311 18.72 -11.66 3.09
CA ILE A 311 19.67 -12.69 2.62
C ILE A 311 20.70 -13.02 3.69
N ARG A 312 21.23 -12.00 4.40
CA ARG A 312 22.20 -12.21 5.50
C ARG A 312 21.62 -12.98 6.68
N SER A 313 20.30 -12.89 6.89
CA SER A 313 19.59 -13.67 7.91
C SER A 313 19.20 -15.09 7.46
N GLY A 314 19.56 -15.50 6.24
CA GLY A 314 19.27 -16.83 5.68
C GLY A 314 17.90 -16.95 4.98
N TRP A 315 17.19 -15.85 4.76
CA TRP A 315 15.92 -15.83 4.03
C TRP A 315 16.13 -15.49 2.55
N SER A 316 15.47 -16.21 1.65
CA SER A 316 15.43 -15.83 0.24
C SER A 316 14.26 -14.86 -0.02
N PRO A 317 14.43 -13.83 -0.88
CA PRO A 317 13.37 -12.88 -1.23
C PRO A 317 12.10 -13.54 -1.74
N THR A 318 12.24 -14.58 -2.57
CA THR A 318 11.10 -15.31 -3.13
C THR A 318 10.35 -16.10 -2.05
N ARG A 319 11.06 -16.79 -1.15
CA ARG A 319 10.41 -17.53 -0.04
C ARG A 319 9.70 -16.58 0.90
N TYR A 320 10.33 -15.44 1.21
CA TYR A 320 9.73 -14.39 2.03
C TYR A 320 8.41 -13.89 1.42
N ALA A 321 8.41 -13.55 0.13
CA ALA A 321 7.20 -13.07 -0.54
C ALA A 321 6.12 -14.15 -0.66
N LEU A 322 6.48 -15.40 -0.99
CA LEU A 322 5.53 -16.52 -1.01
C LEU A 322 4.82 -16.69 0.34
N VAL A 323 5.55 -16.67 1.45
CA VAL A 323 4.96 -16.84 2.79
C VAL A 323 4.11 -15.62 3.17
N ARG A 324 4.56 -14.41 2.87
CA ARG A 324 3.80 -13.17 3.14
C ARG A 324 2.48 -13.16 2.39
N TYR A 325 2.49 -13.46 1.09
CA TYR A 325 1.27 -13.56 0.30
C TYR A 325 0.41 -14.77 0.69
N LEU A 326 0.99 -15.86 1.17
CA LEU A 326 0.22 -16.99 1.71
C LEU A 326 -0.57 -16.58 2.96
N VAL A 327 0.09 -15.91 3.92
CA VAL A 327 -0.58 -15.43 5.13
C VAL A 327 -1.66 -14.40 4.77
N ALA A 328 -1.35 -13.44 3.89
CA ALA A 328 -2.33 -12.48 3.40
C ALA A 328 -3.51 -13.16 2.69
N GLY A 329 -3.25 -14.14 1.82
CA GLY A 329 -4.26 -14.92 1.11
C GLY A 329 -5.17 -15.72 2.04
N LEU A 330 -4.65 -16.24 3.17
CA LEU A 330 -5.47 -16.91 4.19
C LEU A 330 -6.46 -15.94 4.84
N PHE A 331 -6.02 -14.73 5.20
CA PHE A 331 -6.91 -13.70 5.75
C PHE A 331 -7.91 -13.18 4.74
N ALA A 332 -7.48 -12.96 3.49
CA ALA A 332 -8.36 -12.54 2.41
C ALA A 332 -9.40 -13.62 2.06
N ALA A 333 -9.02 -14.90 2.11
CA ALA A 333 -9.96 -16.01 1.95
C ALA A 333 -10.97 -16.09 3.11
N ALA A 334 -10.50 -15.92 4.36
CA ALA A 334 -11.41 -15.83 5.50
C ALA A 334 -12.40 -14.67 5.36
N ALA A 335 -11.97 -13.52 4.82
CA ALA A 335 -12.84 -12.38 4.52
C ALA A 335 -13.89 -12.71 3.44
N GLY A 336 -13.50 -13.46 2.40
CA GLY A 336 -14.44 -13.95 1.39
C GLY A 336 -15.48 -14.92 1.96
N LEU A 337 -15.04 -15.86 2.79
CA LEU A 337 -15.93 -16.79 3.49
C LEU A 337 -16.90 -16.06 4.44
N SER A 338 -16.42 -15.02 5.15
CA SER A 338 -17.30 -14.22 6.01
C SER A 338 -18.33 -13.44 5.20
N LEU A 339 -17.99 -12.91 4.03
CA LEU A 339 -18.98 -12.28 3.14
C LEU A 339 -20.12 -13.25 2.77
N THR A 340 -19.80 -14.49 2.40
CA THR A 340 -20.82 -15.51 2.09
C THR A 340 -21.65 -15.90 3.31
N ALA A 341 -21.01 -16.05 4.48
CA ALA A 341 -21.69 -16.37 5.73
C ALA A 341 -22.69 -15.28 6.13
N ILE A 342 -22.29 -14.01 6.02
CA ILE A 342 -23.09 -12.84 6.43
C ILE A 342 -24.25 -12.61 5.47
N ASN A 343 -24.00 -12.67 4.16
CA ASN A 343 -25.02 -12.38 3.16
C ASN A 343 -25.90 -13.60 2.83
N THR A 344 -25.55 -14.79 3.32
CA THR A 344 -26.16 -16.09 2.98
C THR A 344 -26.13 -16.47 1.49
N ALA A 345 -25.48 -15.64 0.68
CA ALA A 345 -25.32 -15.71 -0.76
C ALA A 345 -23.96 -15.10 -1.14
N SER A 346 -23.57 -15.19 -2.40
CA SER A 346 -22.36 -14.56 -2.94
C SER A 346 -22.68 -13.47 -3.96
N ASP A 347 -21.73 -12.55 -4.10
CA ASP A 347 -21.61 -11.59 -5.19
C ASP A 347 -20.13 -11.32 -5.42
N ILE A 348 -19.65 -11.47 -6.66
CA ILE A 348 -18.25 -11.24 -7.02
C ILE A 348 -17.79 -9.80 -6.73
N ASN A 349 -18.71 -8.83 -6.76
CA ASN A 349 -18.40 -7.43 -6.51
C ASN A 349 -18.44 -7.03 -5.03
N SER A 350 -18.89 -7.92 -4.15
CA SER A 350 -19.04 -7.62 -2.71
C SER A 350 -17.72 -7.28 -2.03
N GLY A 351 -16.58 -7.72 -2.59
CA GLY A 351 -15.25 -7.40 -2.09
C GLY A 351 -14.65 -6.10 -2.64
N ASN A 352 -15.25 -5.45 -3.64
CA ASN A 352 -14.63 -4.32 -4.33
C ASN A 352 -14.34 -3.11 -3.42
N SER A 353 -15.13 -2.93 -2.36
CA SER A 353 -14.95 -1.85 -1.38
C SER A 353 -13.73 -2.02 -0.47
N PHE A 354 -13.05 -3.18 -0.53
CA PHE A 354 -11.92 -3.50 0.34
C PHE A 354 -10.54 -3.25 -0.28
N THR A 355 -10.49 -2.74 -1.51
CA THR A 355 -9.25 -2.63 -2.30
C THR A 355 -8.89 -1.20 -2.60
#